data_AF-A0A954LUQ4-F1
#
_entry.id   AF-A0A954LUQ4-F1
#
_cell.length_a   1.000
_cell.length_b   1.000
_cell.length_c   1.000
_cell.angle_alpha   90.00
_cell.angle_beta   90.00
_cell.angle_gamma   90.00
#
_symmetry.space_group_name_H-M   'P 1'
#
loop_
_entity.id
_entity.type
_entity.pdbx_description
1 polymer ?
#
loop_
_entity_poly.entity_id
_entity_poly.type
_entity_poly.pdbx_seq_one_letter_code
_entity_poly.pdbx_strand_id
1 'polypeptide(L)'
;MRRVQLQSSEQRSNREGLALVEFAIFLPIVSMLVFGAIETANMIYLRQGLTMTAYEVARSVSSHGGVHADAVIRGQQVLAARKINGASITVSPTINSSTLPGTMISVTVTAGADANATGPQWFCQGFSLSKTVIMSRM
;
A
#
# COMPACT_ATOMS: atom_id res chain seq x y z
N MET A 1 -7.68 40.15 -68.33
CA MET A 1 -8.14 38.88 -67.70
C MET A 1 -7.22 38.56 -66.52
N ARG A 2 -7.70 38.72 -65.28
CA ARG A 2 -6.90 38.63 -64.04
C ARG A 2 -7.12 37.25 -63.41
N ARG A 3 -6.12 36.36 -63.46
CA ARG A 3 -6.21 35.03 -62.82
C ARG A 3 -6.14 35.22 -61.30
N VAL A 4 -7.20 34.81 -60.61
CA VAL A 4 -7.26 34.70 -59.15
C VAL A 4 -6.48 33.43 -58.76
N GLN A 5 -5.35 33.59 -58.08
CA GLN A 5 -4.62 32.46 -57.49
C GLN A 5 -5.30 32.08 -56.18
N LEU A 6 -5.88 30.89 -56.15
CA LEU A 6 -6.38 30.26 -54.93
C LEU A 6 -5.17 29.72 -54.15
N GLN A 7 -4.82 30.39 -53.06
CA GLN A 7 -3.80 29.93 -52.13
C GLN A 7 -4.33 28.70 -51.38
N SER A 8 -3.63 27.57 -51.56
CA SER A 8 -3.97 26.27 -50.99
C SER A 8 -3.83 26.24 -49.47
N SER A 9 -4.86 25.72 -48.80
CA SER A 9 -4.99 25.55 -47.35
C SER A 9 -4.19 24.36 -46.78
N GLU A 10 -3.03 24.03 -47.35
CA GLU A 10 -2.25 22.82 -47.07
C GLU A 10 -1.37 22.89 -45.80
N GLN A 11 -1.46 23.95 -44.99
CA GLN A 11 -0.56 24.13 -43.83
C GLN A 11 -1.15 23.77 -42.46
N ARG A 12 -2.46 23.51 -42.33
CA ARG A 12 -3.07 23.16 -41.02
C ARG A 12 -2.91 21.68 -40.65
N SER A 13 -2.94 20.78 -41.62
CA SER A 13 -2.86 19.31 -41.41
C SER A 13 -1.54 18.85 -40.77
N ASN A 14 -0.42 19.51 -41.10
CA ASN A 14 0.90 19.06 -40.67
C ASN A 14 1.21 19.34 -39.18
N ARG A 15 0.41 20.20 -38.51
CA ARG A 15 0.60 20.55 -37.09
C ARG A 15 -0.04 19.54 -36.15
N GLU A 16 -1.13 18.90 -36.57
CA GLU A 16 -1.85 17.92 -35.76
C GLU A 16 -1.06 16.60 -35.63
N GLY A 17 -0.37 16.19 -36.70
CA GLY A 17 0.51 15.01 -36.66
C GLY A 17 1.71 15.17 -35.72
N LEU A 18 2.29 16.37 -35.63
CA LEU A 18 3.39 16.65 -34.72
C LEU A 18 2.94 16.57 -33.26
N ALA A 19 1.80 17.18 -32.92
CA ALA A 19 1.25 17.13 -31.56
C ALA A 19 0.94 15.70 -31.10
N LEU A 20 0.48 14.83 -32.02
CA LEU A 20 0.24 13.42 -31.75
C LEU A 20 1.55 12.68 -31.40
N VAL A 21 2.62 12.95 -32.15
CA VAL A 21 3.94 12.32 -31.92
C VAL A 21 4.54 12.79 -30.60
N GLU A 22 4.48 14.08 -30.31
CA GLU A 22 4.93 14.64 -29.03
C GLU A 22 4.18 14.02 -27.85
N PHE A 23 2.85 13.92 -27.96
CA PHE A 23 2.02 13.27 -26.95
C PHE A 23 2.36 11.78 -26.78
N ALA A 24 2.56 11.05 -27.89
CA ALA A 24 2.88 9.62 -27.84
C ALA A 24 4.21 9.33 -27.11
N ILE A 25 5.19 10.24 -27.22
CA ILE A 25 6.48 10.12 -26.53
C ILE A 25 6.34 10.51 -25.04
N PHE A 26 5.50 11.50 -24.73
CA PHE A 26 5.36 12.01 -23.36
C PHE A 26 4.43 11.17 -22.48
N LEU A 27 3.38 10.59 -23.08
CA LEU A 27 2.40 9.74 -22.40
C LEU A 27 3.04 8.63 -21.56
N PRO A 28 4.00 7.80 -22.05
CA PRO A 28 4.56 6.72 -21.25
C PRO A 28 5.30 7.23 -19.99
N ILE A 29 5.99 8.37 -20.07
CA ILE A 29 6.72 8.95 -18.94
C ILE A 29 5.74 9.43 -17.87
N VAL A 30 4.72 10.19 -18.27
CA VAL A 30 3.69 10.69 -17.34
C VAL A 30 2.89 9.53 -16.75
N SER A 31 2.54 8.54 -17.56
CA SER A 31 1.81 7.36 -17.10
C SER A 31 2.61 6.59 -16.06
N MET A 32 3.92 6.38 -16.29
CA MET A 32 4.80 5.74 -15.33
C MET A 32 4.87 6.52 -14.01
N LEU A 33 4.95 7.85 -14.06
CA LEU A 33 4.96 8.69 -12.87
C LEU A 33 3.64 8.59 -12.09
N VAL A 34 2.51 8.62 -12.78
CA VAL A 34 1.18 8.54 -12.15
C VAL A 34 0.98 7.18 -11.49
N PHE A 35 1.25 6.07 -12.19
CA PHE A 35 1.13 4.74 -11.61
C PHE A 35 2.12 4.51 -10.47
N GLY A 36 3.36 5.01 -10.59
CA GLY A 36 4.35 4.96 -9.52
C GLY A 36 3.89 5.74 -8.28
N ALA A 37 3.27 6.91 -8.45
CA ALA A 37 2.72 7.70 -7.35
C ALA A 37 1.55 6.98 -6.66
N ILE A 38 0.62 6.41 -7.44
CA ILE A 38 -0.51 5.63 -6.91
C ILE A 38 0.00 4.44 -6.08
N GLU A 39 0.95 3.68 -6.62
CA GLU A 39 1.47 2.50 -5.93
C GLU A 39 2.27 2.87 -4.69
N THR A 40 3.02 3.98 -4.72
CA THR A 40 3.71 4.49 -3.53
C THR A 40 2.73 4.89 -2.43
N ALA A 41 1.64 5.57 -2.78
CA ALA A 41 0.60 5.93 -1.82
C ALA A 41 -0.06 4.67 -1.22
N ASN A 42 -0.31 3.67 -2.05
CA ASN A 42 -0.84 2.38 -1.63
C ASN A 42 0.12 1.65 -0.66
N MET A 43 1.42 1.68 -0.92
CA MET A 43 2.44 1.11 -0.04
C MET A 43 2.50 1.82 1.32
N ILE A 44 2.36 3.15 1.34
CA ILE A 44 2.27 3.94 2.57
C ILE A 44 1.00 3.55 3.36
N TYR A 45 -0.13 3.42 2.67
CA TYR A 45 -1.39 2.99 3.28
C TYR A 45 -1.27 1.60 3.92
N LEU A 46 -0.68 0.64 3.19
CA LEU A 46 -0.41 -0.70 3.70
C LEU A 46 0.46 -0.65 4.95
N ARG A 47 1.58 0.10 4.90
CA ARG A 47 2.50 0.27 6.03
C ARG A 47 1.78 0.80 7.28
N GLN A 48 0.94 1.83 7.10
CA GLN A 48 0.18 2.41 8.21
C GLN A 48 -0.82 1.40 8.78
N GLY A 49 -1.49 0.63 7.92
CA GLY A 49 -2.41 -0.41 8.35
C GLY A 49 -1.76 -1.53 9.14
N LEU A 50 -0.57 -1.97 8.74
CA LEU A 50 0.23 -2.96 9.50
C LEU A 50 0.63 -2.41 10.87
N THR A 51 1.07 -1.15 10.94
CA THR A 51 1.41 -0.51 12.22
C THR A 51 0.20 -0.39 13.14
N MET A 52 -0.96 0.03 12.63
CA MET A 52 -2.18 0.10 13.45
C MET A 52 -2.63 -1.28 13.94
N THR A 53 -2.55 -2.30 13.07
CA THR A 53 -2.87 -3.68 13.46
C THR A 53 -1.93 -4.18 14.55
N ALA A 54 -0.62 -3.98 14.38
CA ALA A 54 0.38 -4.38 15.36
C ALA A 54 0.14 -3.70 16.72
N TYR A 55 -0.21 -2.41 16.71
CA TYR A 55 -0.54 -1.65 17.91
C TYR A 55 -1.79 -2.17 18.62
N GLU A 56 -2.89 -2.40 17.89
CA GLU A 56 -4.14 -2.89 18.49
C GLU A 56 -3.99 -4.30 19.08
N VAL A 57 -3.26 -5.18 18.39
CA VAL A 57 -2.93 -6.51 18.91
C VAL A 57 -2.03 -6.36 20.14
N ALA A 58 -0.94 -5.59 20.07
CA ALA A 58 -0.03 -5.41 21.21
C ALA A 58 -0.75 -4.86 22.43
N ARG A 59 -1.66 -3.90 22.24
CA ARG A 59 -2.50 -3.32 23.30
C ARG A 59 -3.46 -4.33 23.90
N SER A 60 -4.13 -5.13 23.06
CA SER A 60 -5.08 -6.14 23.54
C SER A 60 -4.38 -7.26 24.31
N VAL A 61 -3.17 -7.64 23.88
CA VAL A 61 -2.36 -8.69 24.53
C VAL A 61 -1.68 -8.19 25.82
N SER A 62 -1.25 -6.92 25.85
CA SER A 62 -0.59 -6.32 27.01
C SER A 62 -1.56 -5.93 28.14
N SER A 63 -2.85 -5.85 27.84
CA SER A 63 -3.89 -5.56 28.83
C SER A 63 -4.02 -6.66 29.90
N HIS A 64 -4.48 -6.26 31.09
CA HIS A 64 -4.76 -7.18 32.18
C HIS A 64 -5.84 -8.19 31.79
N GLY A 65 -5.55 -9.49 31.89
CA GLY A 65 -6.43 -10.55 31.42
C GLY A 65 -6.50 -10.70 29.89
N GLY A 66 -5.62 -10.03 29.13
CA GLY A 66 -5.54 -10.14 27.68
C GLY A 66 -5.29 -11.57 27.23
N VAL A 67 -6.16 -12.08 26.35
CA VAL A 67 -6.07 -13.42 25.76
C VAL A 67 -5.52 -13.31 24.34
N HIS A 68 -4.55 -14.17 24.00
CA HIS A 68 -3.92 -14.19 22.69
C HIS A 68 -4.93 -14.33 21.54
N ALA A 69 -5.90 -15.24 21.68
CA ALA A 69 -6.93 -15.47 20.65
C ALA A 69 -7.77 -14.22 20.36
N ASP A 70 -8.27 -13.54 21.41
CA ASP A 70 -9.09 -12.34 21.26
C ASP A 70 -8.32 -11.19 20.61
N ALA A 71 -7.04 -11.05 20.95
CA ALA A 71 -6.20 -10.03 20.34
C ALA A 71 -5.94 -10.30 18.85
N VAL A 72 -5.72 -11.55 18.46
CA VAL A 72 -5.58 -11.93 17.04
C VAL A 72 -6.89 -11.66 16.29
N ILE A 73 -8.05 -11.98 16.88
CA ILE A 73 -9.36 -11.67 16.28
C ILE A 73 -9.52 -10.16 16.07
N ARG A 74 -9.17 -9.34 17.08
CA ARG A 74 -9.15 -7.88 16.95
C ARG A 74 -8.22 -7.40 15.83
N GLY A 75 -7.01 -7.96 15.75
CA GLY A 75 -6.07 -7.66 14.67
C GLY A 75 -6.64 -7.99 13.30
N GLN A 76 -7.28 -9.15 13.15
CA GLN A 76 -7.96 -9.55 11.91
C GLN A 76 -9.10 -8.62 11.54
N GLN A 77 -9.89 -8.12 12.51
CA GLN A 77 -10.93 -7.12 12.26
C GLN A 77 -10.34 -5.81 11.73
N VAL A 78 -9.20 -5.36 12.27
CA VAL A 78 -8.51 -4.15 11.77
C VAL A 78 -7.99 -4.36 10.35
N LEU A 79 -7.39 -5.52 10.06
CA LEU A 79 -6.93 -5.87 8.71
C LEU A 79 -8.09 -5.92 7.70
N ALA A 80 -9.21 -6.54 8.09
CA ALA A 80 -10.41 -6.63 7.28
C ALA A 80 -11.03 -5.24 7.02
N ALA A 81 -11.14 -4.39 8.05
CA ALA A 81 -11.62 -3.02 7.92
C ALA A 81 -10.73 -2.18 6.98
N ARG A 82 -9.43 -2.47 6.94
CA ARG A 82 -8.46 -1.81 6.06
C ARG A 82 -8.34 -2.46 4.68
N LYS A 83 -9.05 -3.57 4.42
CA LYS A 83 -8.97 -4.37 3.20
C LYS A 83 -7.55 -4.84 2.87
N ILE A 84 -6.78 -5.20 3.90
CA ILE A 84 -5.42 -5.73 3.73
C ILE A 84 -5.50 -7.25 3.57
N ASN A 85 -4.99 -7.75 2.46
CA ASN A 85 -4.98 -9.17 2.10
C ASN A 85 -3.65 -9.84 2.45
N GLY A 86 -3.71 -11.13 2.80
CA GLY A 86 -2.52 -11.96 2.99
C GLY A 86 -1.61 -11.52 4.15
N ALA A 87 -2.16 -10.83 5.15
CA ALA A 87 -1.40 -10.42 6.32
C ALA A 87 -1.30 -11.55 7.37
N SER A 88 -0.11 -11.70 7.96
CA SER A 88 0.17 -12.59 9.08
C SER A 88 0.48 -11.80 10.34
N ILE A 89 -0.05 -12.23 11.47
CA ILE A 89 0.18 -11.64 12.80
C ILE A 89 0.97 -12.66 13.61
N THR A 90 2.09 -12.24 14.17
CA THR A 90 2.90 -13.05 15.09
C THR A 90 3.10 -12.29 16.40
N VAL A 91 2.86 -12.97 17.50
CA VAL A 91 3.01 -12.43 18.86
C VAL A 91 4.07 -13.25 19.58
N SER A 92 5.04 -12.58 20.20
CA SER A 92 6.10 -13.21 20.97
C SER A 92 6.40 -12.39 22.23
N PRO A 93 6.45 -13.00 23.42
CA PRO A 93 6.21 -14.42 23.73
C PRO A 93 4.71 -14.78 23.69
N THR A 94 4.40 -16.08 23.61
CA THR A 94 3.02 -16.58 23.72
C THR A 94 2.46 -16.28 25.10
N ILE A 95 1.37 -15.52 25.16
CA ILE A 95 0.78 -15.07 26.42
C ILE A 95 -0.14 -16.13 27.01
N ASN A 96 0.05 -16.37 28.30
CA ASN A 96 -0.74 -17.26 29.14
C ASN A 96 -1.07 -16.58 30.48
N SER A 97 -1.89 -17.23 31.31
CA SER A 97 -2.28 -16.73 32.64
C SER A 97 -1.09 -16.58 33.60
N SER A 98 0.04 -17.23 33.32
CA SER A 98 1.28 -17.17 34.10
C SER A 98 2.26 -16.09 33.62
N THR A 99 1.94 -15.34 32.57
CA THR A 99 2.81 -14.26 32.08
C THR A 99 2.78 -13.08 33.04
N LEU A 100 3.95 -12.76 33.61
CA LEU A 100 4.12 -11.71 34.60
C LEU A 100 3.87 -10.31 34.01
N PRO A 101 3.27 -9.38 34.78
CA PRO A 101 3.31 -7.95 34.45
C PRO A 101 4.75 -7.47 34.22
N GLY A 102 4.93 -6.52 33.31
CA GLY A 102 6.24 -6.00 32.88
C GLY A 102 6.94 -6.80 31.77
N THR A 103 6.42 -7.97 31.40
CA THR A 103 6.97 -8.75 30.27
C THR A 103 6.83 -7.98 28.96
N MET A 104 7.92 -7.88 28.20
CA MET A 104 7.91 -7.24 26.88
C MET A 104 7.26 -8.16 25.84
N ILE A 105 6.21 -7.67 25.21
CA ILE A 105 5.45 -8.37 24.18
C ILE A 105 5.75 -7.70 22.85
N SER A 106 6.32 -8.46 21.92
CA SER A 106 6.59 -8.07 20.54
C SER A 106 5.49 -8.62 19.64
N VAL A 107 4.83 -7.74 18.90
CA VAL A 107 3.85 -8.10 17.88
C VAL A 107 4.39 -7.68 16.53
N THR A 108 4.51 -8.63 15.61
CA THR A 108 4.92 -8.38 14.24
C THR A 108 3.78 -8.71 13.28
N VAL A 109 3.48 -7.77 12.39
CA VAL A 109 2.47 -7.96 11.33
C VAL A 109 3.15 -7.80 9.99
N THR A 110 2.99 -8.79 9.13
CA THR A 110 3.64 -8.86 7.81
C THR A 110 2.60 -9.07 6.72
N ALA A 111 2.72 -8.38 5.59
CA ALA A 111 1.89 -8.59 4.41
C ALA A 111 2.70 -8.42 3.12
N GLY A 112 2.31 -9.16 2.08
CA GLY A 112 2.84 -8.99 0.73
C GLY A 112 2.31 -7.69 0.11
N ALA A 113 3.19 -6.86 -0.45
CA ALA A 113 2.80 -5.67 -1.19
C ALA A 113 2.14 -6.06 -2.53
N ASP A 114 2.55 -7.17 -3.13
CA ASP A 114 1.97 -7.75 -4.34
C ASP A 114 0.49 -8.12 -4.18
N ALA A 115 0.12 -8.71 -3.03
CA ALA A 115 -1.26 -9.08 -2.72
C ALA A 115 -2.18 -7.87 -2.43
N ASN A 116 -1.58 -6.69 -2.26
CA ASN A 116 -2.26 -5.45 -1.93
C ASN A 116 -2.04 -4.36 -2.99
N ALA A 117 -1.39 -4.67 -4.11
CA ALA A 117 -1.10 -3.72 -5.18
C ALA A 117 -2.37 -3.26 -5.90
N THR A 118 -2.40 -1.99 -6.33
CA THR A 118 -3.53 -1.43 -7.10
C THR A 118 -3.13 -1.13 -8.54
N GLY A 119 -1.87 -0.76 -8.76
CA GLY A 119 -1.29 -0.52 -10.07
C GLY A 119 -0.83 -1.80 -10.77
N PRO A 120 0.05 -1.65 -11.76
CA PRO A 120 0.63 -2.79 -12.47
C PRO A 120 1.39 -3.71 -11.51
N GLN A 121 0.96 -4.97 -11.41
CA GLN A 121 1.42 -5.90 -10.37
C GLN A 121 2.94 -6.16 -10.37
N TRP A 122 3.61 -5.99 -11.51
CA TRP A 122 5.07 -6.09 -11.64
C TRP A 122 5.83 -5.06 -10.78
N PHE A 123 5.20 -3.97 -10.33
CA PHE A 123 5.85 -2.94 -9.51
C PHE A 123 6.11 -3.39 -8.06
N CYS A 124 5.25 -4.26 -7.52
CA CYS A 124 5.29 -4.69 -6.11
C CYS A 124 5.56 -6.20 -5.95
N GLN A 125 5.86 -6.91 -7.02
CA GLN A 125 6.17 -8.35 -6.97
C GLN A 125 7.34 -8.65 -6.02
N GLY A 126 7.12 -9.63 -5.13
CA GLY A 126 8.14 -10.12 -4.20
C GLY A 126 8.45 -9.20 -3.01
N PHE A 127 7.83 -8.02 -2.91
CA PHE A 127 8.00 -7.14 -1.76
C PHE A 127 7.06 -7.54 -0.63
N SER A 128 7.60 -7.72 0.57
CA SER A 128 6.82 -7.86 1.79
C SER A 128 7.14 -6.73 2.76
N LEU A 129 6.11 -6.21 3.42
CA LEU A 129 6.24 -5.20 4.46
C LEU A 129 6.00 -5.86 5.81
N SER A 130 6.88 -5.57 6.76
CA SER A 130 6.75 -6.02 8.13
C SER A 130 6.83 -4.84 9.10
N LYS A 131 5.98 -4.87 10.14
CA LYS A 131 5.95 -3.88 11.22
C LYS A 131 5.84 -4.56 12.56
N THR A 132 6.74 -4.16 13.46
CA THR A 132 6.83 -4.67 14.82
C THR A 132 6.52 -3.57 15.83
N VAL A 133 5.70 -3.89 16.82
CA VAL A 133 5.39 -3.03 17.97
C VAL A 133 5.71 -3.81 19.23
N ILE A 134 6.38 -3.16 20.19
CA ILE A 134 6.74 -3.76 21.47
C ILE A 134 6.02 -3.00 22.58
N MET A 135 5.35 -3.70 23.48
CA MET A 135 4.68 -3.13 24.65
C MET A 135 4.97 -3.99 25.89
N SER A 136 5.12 -3.35 27.05
CA SER A 136 5.15 -4.07 28.32
C SER A 136 3.75 -4.47 28.74
N ARG A 137 3.58 -5.70 29.22
CA ARG A 137 2.35 -6.17 29.86
C ARG A 137 2.06 -5.36 31.13
N MET A 138 0.81 -4.97 31.32
CA MET A 138 0.34 -4.26 32.51
C MET A 138 -0.09 -5.21 33.63
#